data_AF-A0AAV5EVP4-F1
#
_entry.id   AF-A0AAV5EVP4-F1
#
_cell.length_a   1.000
_cell.length_b   1.000
_cell.length_c   1.000
_cell.angle_alpha   90.00
_cell.angle_beta   90.00
_cell.angle_gamma   90.00
#
_symmetry.space_group_name_H-M   'P 1'
#
loop_
_entity.id
_entity.type
_entity.pdbx_description
1 polymer ?
#
loop_
_entity_poly.entity_id
_entity_poly.type
_entity_poly.pdbx_seq_one_letter_code
_entity_poly.pdbx_strand_id
1 'polypeptide(L)'
;MLMAQLSEFRRSAKMGKGKGARNAMIKPDDELVGLSFSWSFQDIMNQDLFKDKANTIPDSFSGLKSYLDSFRIPLLEEMRAEMSSNLESLSNHSSTMAIHSLIPRGKGVFKNSFHYSVTVARHRGACSPCIGDIIMLTDAMPRRPAEIASSGRAYCLAHVKNVNARDKFSFEVRASKKIEDSDCYAFPVSLLSFIPYVRIWRCLDHDAAVKKISEHAVAGFLCSRGHLGRRRGSHAVRVQAQRLAGRRRNELRLGGASKFSLIWGPPGTGKTKTISVLLLLLLTSQTTTTSKCRVLTCAPTNTAISQVAARVMALRSQRADGREGGCVGDLLLFGNKERMAVRGDLAEIFLDTRVKRLKQNFSPANGWRHCLVSVQAFLGGQGQ
;
A
#
# COMPACT_ATOMS: atom_id res chain seq x y z
N MET A 1 -3.74 -15.61 24.70
CA MET A 1 -2.41 -15.95 24.15
C MET A 1 -1.88 -14.93 23.14
N LEU A 2 -2.58 -14.49 22.08
CA LEU A 2 -2.07 -13.41 21.21
C LEU A 2 -1.86 -12.09 21.98
N MET A 3 -2.79 -11.70 22.84
CA MET A 3 -2.59 -10.56 23.75
C MET A 3 -1.47 -10.82 24.75
N ALA A 4 -1.19 -12.08 25.09
CA ALA A 4 -0.07 -12.46 25.94
C ALA A 4 1.27 -12.35 25.18
N GLN A 5 1.36 -12.87 23.94
CA GLN A 5 2.51 -12.73 23.04
C GLN A 5 2.76 -11.28 22.63
N LEU A 6 1.70 -10.50 22.34
CA LEU A 6 1.78 -9.05 22.13
C LEU A 6 2.21 -8.33 23.40
N SER A 7 1.71 -8.73 24.57
CA SER A 7 2.14 -8.16 25.85
C SER A 7 3.57 -8.52 26.21
N GLU A 8 4.03 -9.73 25.93
CA GLU A 8 5.38 -10.24 26.15
C GLU A 8 6.35 -9.60 25.16
N PHE A 9 5.98 -9.47 23.89
CA PHE A 9 6.75 -8.72 22.91
C PHE A 9 6.87 -7.25 23.31
N ARG A 10 5.76 -6.59 23.70
CA ARG A 10 5.77 -5.21 24.22
C ARG A 10 6.57 -5.08 25.52
N ARG A 11 6.59 -6.10 26.39
CA ARG A 11 7.39 -6.15 27.63
C ARG A 11 8.89 -6.34 27.32
N SER A 12 9.25 -7.28 26.45
CA SER A 12 10.62 -7.55 26.00
C SER A 12 11.23 -6.35 25.27
N ALA A 13 10.46 -5.71 24.39
CA ALA A 13 10.87 -4.48 23.70
C ALA A 13 11.01 -3.26 24.64
N LYS A 14 10.36 -3.26 25.81
CA LYS A 14 10.54 -2.25 26.87
C LYS A 14 11.75 -2.55 27.75
N MET A 15 12.03 -3.82 28.04
CA MET A 15 13.17 -4.26 28.88
C MET A 15 14.54 -3.98 28.24
N GLY A 16 14.63 -3.90 26.90
CA GLY A 16 15.86 -3.52 26.19
C GLY A 16 16.24 -2.04 26.24
N LYS A 17 15.40 -1.18 26.85
CA LYS A 17 15.65 0.27 26.97
C LYS A 17 16.10 0.60 28.40
N GLY A 18 17.33 1.11 28.53
CA GLY A 18 17.87 1.54 29.83
C GLY A 18 16.97 2.57 30.52
N LYS A 19 16.96 2.55 31.86
CA LYS A 19 16.24 3.47 32.74
C LYS A 19 16.54 4.92 32.33
N GLY A 20 15.66 5.54 31.54
CA GLY A 20 15.84 6.91 31.03
C GLY A 20 15.24 7.16 29.64
N ALA A 21 14.99 6.14 28.83
CA ALA A 21 14.32 6.34 27.54
C ALA A 21 12.81 6.46 27.72
N ARG A 22 12.25 7.66 27.47
CA ARG A 22 10.79 7.89 27.31
C ARG A 22 10.19 6.74 26.49
N ASN A 23 9.02 6.24 26.88
CA ASN A 23 8.26 5.16 26.22
C ASN A 23 8.10 5.43 24.70
N ALA A 24 9.11 5.12 23.90
CA ALA A 24 9.01 5.26 22.46
C ALA A 24 8.09 4.14 21.97
N MET A 25 6.88 4.54 21.58
CA MET A 25 5.84 3.67 21.04
C MET A 25 6.43 2.80 19.93
N ILE A 26 6.28 1.48 20.05
CA ILE A 26 6.73 0.53 19.02
C ILE A 26 5.90 0.82 17.77
N LYS A 27 6.57 1.00 16.63
CA LYS A 27 5.85 1.21 15.36
C LYS A 27 5.04 -0.05 15.05
N PRO A 28 3.77 0.07 14.58
CA PRO A 28 2.94 -1.09 14.24
C PRO A 28 3.64 -2.07 13.28
N ASP A 29 4.48 -1.55 12.39
CA ASP A 29 5.33 -2.34 11.48
C ASP A 29 6.28 -3.26 12.23
N ASP A 30 7.01 -2.75 13.22
CA ASP A 30 8.00 -3.53 13.96
C ASP A 30 7.34 -4.54 14.89
N GLU A 31 6.10 -4.29 15.32
CA GLU A 31 5.26 -5.24 16.05
C GLU A 31 4.86 -6.43 15.17
N LEU A 32 4.31 -6.17 13.97
CA LEU A 32 3.91 -7.24 13.06
C LEU A 32 5.11 -8.05 12.53
N VAL A 33 6.23 -7.39 12.23
CA VAL A 33 7.50 -8.07 11.91
C VAL A 33 7.96 -8.92 13.08
N GLY A 34 7.91 -8.37 14.30
CA GLY A 34 8.27 -9.09 15.53
C GLY A 34 7.47 -10.36 15.73
N LEU A 35 6.16 -10.32 15.48
CA LEU A 35 5.29 -11.50 15.49
C LEU A 35 5.72 -12.51 14.42
N SER A 36 5.92 -12.08 13.17
CA SER A 36 6.37 -12.99 12.11
C SER A 36 7.73 -13.65 12.40
N PHE A 37 8.64 -12.94 13.08
CA PHE A 37 9.95 -13.46 13.47
C PHE A 37 9.89 -14.40 14.67
N SER A 38 8.79 -14.41 15.41
CA SER A 38 8.58 -15.35 16.52
C SER A 38 8.13 -16.74 16.05
N TRP A 39 7.71 -16.87 14.80
CA TRP A 39 7.30 -18.15 14.22
C TRP A 39 8.51 -19.00 13.87
N SER A 40 8.48 -20.25 14.35
CA SER A 40 9.38 -21.29 13.84
C SER A 40 8.93 -21.74 12.46
N PHE A 41 9.80 -22.46 11.76
CA PHE A 41 9.44 -23.14 10.52
C PHE A 41 8.23 -24.08 10.71
N GLN A 42 8.15 -24.79 11.85
CA GLN A 42 7.02 -25.67 12.15
C GLN A 42 5.72 -24.87 12.33
N ASP A 43 5.78 -23.69 12.96
CA ASP A 43 4.63 -22.81 13.09
C ASP A 43 4.16 -22.32 11.71
N ILE A 44 5.09 -21.94 10.82
CA ILE A 44 4.75 -21.50 9.46
C ILE A 44 4.03 -22.61 8.69
N MET A 45 4.50 -23.86 8.80
CA MET A 45 3.88 -25.00 8.10
C MET A 45 2.63 -25.55 8.79
N ASN A 46 2.34 -25.15 10.02
CA ASN A 46 1.21 -25.66 10.79
C ASN A 46 -0.10 -24.95 10.40
N GLN A 47 -0.95 -25.65 9.63
CA GLN A 47 -2.27 -25.15 9.22
C GLN A 47 -3.24 -24.93 10.40
N ASP A 48 -3.01 -25.57 11.54
CA ASP A 48 -3.84 -25.47 12.73
C ASP A 48 -3.30 -24.46 13.77
N LEU A 49 -2.22 -23.71 13.47
CA LEU A 49 -1.55 -22.80 14.42
C LEU A 49 -2.50 -21.80 15.12
N PHE A 50 -3.51 -21.35 14.39
CA PHE A 50 -4.51 -20.39 14.85
C PHE A 50 -5.92 -20.96 14.98
N LYS A 51 -6.14 -22.27 14.76
CA LYS A 51 -7.47 -22.89 14.73
C LYS A 51 -8.30 -22.61 15.98
N ASP A 52 -7.73 -22.85 17.16
CA ASP A 52 -8.43 -22.63 18.45
C ASP A 52 -8.47 -21.15 18.88
N LYS A 53 -7.88 -20.26 18.09
CA LYS A 53 -7.78 -18.82 18.37
C LYS A 53 -8.65 -17.99 17.41
N ALA A 54 -9.07 -18.58 16.30
CA ALA A 54 -9.90 -17.93 15.29
C ALA A 54 -11.38 -18.17 15.62
N ASN A 55 -12.07 -17.10 15.99
CA ASN A 55 -13.53 -17.13 16.14
C ASN A 55 -14.18 -16.82 14.79
N THR A 56 -15.36 -17.37 14.55
CA THR A 56 -16.23 -16.94 13.44
C THR A 56 -16.45 -15.43 13.52
N ILE A 57 -16.26 -14.73 12.41
CA ILE A 57 -16.49 -13.29 12.34
C ILE A 57 -18.01 -13.06 12.46
N PRO A 58 -18.48 -12.32 13.48
CA PRO A 58 -19.90 -12.12 13.68
C PRO A 58 -20.46 -11.10 12.66
N ASP A 59 -21.77 -11.21 12.39
CA ASP A 59 -22.47 -10.27 11.50
C ASP A 59 -22.61 -8.85 12.10
N SER A 60 -22.45 -8.74 13.42
CA SER A 60 -22.50 -7.46 14.14
C SER A 60 -21.50 -7.44 15.30
N PHE A 61 -21.08 -6.24 15.69
CA PHE A 61 -20.05 -6.03 16.71
C PHE A 61 -20.55 -5.06 17.77
N SER A 62 -20.23 -5.34 19.03
CA SER A 62 -20.60 -4.48 20.17
C SER A 62 -19.85 -3.14 20.20
N GLY A 63 -18.77 -3.01 19.44
CA GLY A 63 -18.04 -1.75 19.31
C GLY A 63 -16.82 -1.86 18.40
N LEU A 64 -16.22 -0.71 18.09
CA LEU A 64 -15.08 -0.58 17.18
C LEU A 64 -13.91 -1.48 17.60
N LYS A 65 -13.57 -1.54 18.90
CA LYS A 65 -12.50 -2.39 19.38
C LYS A 65 -12.77 -3.88 19.13
N SER A 66 -13.98 -4.36 19.41
CA SER A 66 -14.38 -5.75 19.13
C SER A 66 -14.30 -6.07 17.64
N TYR A 67 -14.74 -5.14 16.79
CA TYR A 67 -14.58 -5.23 15.33
C TYR A 67 -13.10 -5.38 14.93
N LEU A 68 -12.24 -4.42 15.29
CA LEU A 68 -10.83 -4.42 14.88
C LEU A 68 -10.06 -5.63 15.43
N ASP A 69 -10.34 -6.03 16.67
CA ASP A 69 -9.70 -7.18 17.32
C ASP A 69 -10.04 -8.50 16.58
N SER A 70 -11.24 -8.62 16.00
CA SER A 70 -11.72 -9.84 15.32
C SER A 70 -10.97 -10.15 14.01
N PHE A 71 -10.35 -9.15 13.37
CA PHE A 71 -9.60 -9.32 12.12
C PHE A 71 -8.09 -9.55 12.34
N ARG A 72 -7.57 -9.48 13.57
CA ARG A 72 -6.12 -9.67 13.81
C ARG A 72 -5.67 -11.10 13.55
N ILE A 73 -6.40 -12.09 14.07
CA ILE A 73 -6.05 -13.51 13.90
C ILE A 73 -6.20 -13.94 12.43
N PRO A 74 -7.32 -13.64 11.72
CA PRO A 74 -7.42 -13.91 10.29
C PRO A 74 -6.28 -13.32 9.46
N LEU A 75 -5.83 -12.10 9.77
CA LEU A 75 -4.70 -11.49 9.06
C LEU A 75 -3.38 -12.24 9.29
N LEU A 76 -3.12 -12.69 10.51
CA LEU A 76 -1.92 -13.47 10.84
C LEU A 76 -1.96 -14.85 10.19
N GLU A 77 -3.13 -15.48 10.13
CA GLU A 77 -3.32 -16.74 9.43
C GLU A 77 -3.10 -16.59 7.93
N GLU A 78 -3.62 -15.53 7.30
CA GLU A 78 -3.36 -15.23 5.88
C GLU A 78 -1.85 -15.06 5.61
N MET A 79 -1.14 -14.33 6.49
CA MET A 79 0.32 -14.20 6.38
C MET A 79 1.04 -15.55 6.48
N ARG A 80 0.66 -16.38 7.45
CA ARG A 80 1.24 -17.71 7.66
C ARG A 80 0.99 -18.61 6.46
N ALA A 81 -0.25 -18.63 5.95
CA ALA A 81 -0.65 -19.40 4.79
C ALA A 81 0.09 -18.98 3.51
N GLU A 82 0.29 -17.67 3.26
CA GLU A 82 1.08 -17.19 2.13
C GLU A 82 2.56 -17.62 2.26
N MET A 83 3.15 -17.49 3.44
CA MET A 83 4.53 -17.97 3.68
C MET A 83 4.66 -19.47 3.42
N SER A 84 3.72 -20.28 3.92
CA SER A 84 3.67 -21.74 3.71
C SER A 84 3.53 -22.08 2.23
N SER A 85 2.62 -21.42 1.52
CA SER A 85 2.38 -21.65 0.10
C SER A 85 3.60 -21.31 -0.75
N ASN A 86 4.29 -20.20 -0.45
CA ASN A 86 5.51 -19.82 -1.16
C ASN A 86 6.65 -20.80 -0.89
N LEU A 87 6.76 -21.36 0.32
CA LEU A 87 7.74 -22.42 0.63
C LEU A 87 7.45 -23.71 -0.14
N GLU A 88 6.19 -24.07 -0.33
CA GLU A 88 5.80 -25.25 -1.11
C GLU A 88 6.06 -25.07 -2.61
N SER A 89 5.87 -23.87 -3.15
CA SER A 89 6.10 -23.61 -4.58
C SER A 89 7.58 -23.49 -4.97
N LEU A 90 8.48 -23.42 -3.99
CA LEU A 90 9.91 -23.19 -4.19
C LEU A 90 10.61 -24.25 -5.04
N SER A 91 10.13 -25.50 -4.99
CA SER A 91 10.68 -26.61 -5.78
C SER A 91 10.61 -26.37 -7.29
N ASN A 92 9.72 -25.47 -7.73
CA ASN A 92 9.44 -25.22 -9.14
C ASN A 92 10.13 -23.96 -9.69
N HIS A 93 10.81 -23.18 -8.85
CA HIS A 93 11.39 -21.89 -9.23
C HIS A 93 12.91 -22.00 -9.49
N SER A 94 13.28 -21.86 -10.77
CA SER A 94 14.66 -21.96 -11.29
C SER A 94 15.51 -20.68 -11.12
N SER A 95 15.01 -19.62 -10.50
CA SER A 95 15.69 -18.32 -10.38
C SER A 95 16.40 -18.18 -9.03
N THR A 96 17.46 -18.96 -8.82
CA THR A 96 18.20 -18.98 -7.56
C THR A 96 19.26 -17.89 -7.55
N MET A 97 19.15 -16.93 -6.63
CA MET A 97 20.20 -15.94 -6.40
C MET A 97 21.13 -16.44 -5.30
N ALA A 98 22.35 -16.88 -5.64
CA ALA A 98 23.34 -17.20 -4.62
C ALA A 98 23.76 -15.92 -3.89
N ILE A 99 23.88 -15.97 -2.56
CA ILE A 99 24.44 -14.90 -1.75
C ILE A 99 25.94 -14.86 -2.01
N HIS A 100 26.43 -13.71 -2.44
CA HIS A 100 27.87 -13.46 -2.62
C HIS A 100 28.48 -12.83 -1.36
N SER A 101 27.73 -11.98 -0.66
CA SER A 101 28.20 -11.40 0.60
C SER A 101 27.04 -11.11 1.56
N LEU A 102 27.30 -11.36 2.84
CA LEU A 102 26.39 -11.10 3.94
C LEU A 102 27.17 -10.40 5.06
N ILE A 103 27.14 -9.07 5.05
CA ILE A 103 28.01 -8.26 5.90
C ILE A 103 27.20 -7.64 7.04
N PRO A 104 27.56 -7.87 8.32
CA PRO A 104 26.92 -7.20 9.43
C PRO A 104 27.08 -5.69 9.31
N ARG A 105 25.98 -4.95 9.44
CA ARG A 105 26.04 -3.49 9.64
C ARG A 105 26.08 -3.19 11.12
N GLY A 106 26.93 -2.23 11.51
CA GLY A 106 27.11 -1.81 12.90
C GLY A 106 25.78 -1.48 13.61
N LYS A 107 25.79 -1.56 14.94
CA LYS A 107 24.59 -1.41 15.79
C LYS A 107 23.81 -0.14 15.42
N GLY A 108 22.66 -0.33 14.77
CA GLY A 108 21.68 0.73 14.59
C GLY A 108 21.15 1.22 15.94
N VAL A 109 20.40 2.32 15.92
CA VAL A 109 19.85 3.05 17.08
C VAL A 109 19.03 2.17 18.05
N PHE A 110 18.59 0.97 17.62
CA PHE A 110 17.93 -0.01 18.48
C PHE A 110 18.93 -1.07 18.98
N LYS A 111 19.20 -1.06 20.30
CA LYS A 111 19.80 -2.22 21.00
C LYS A 111 18.98 -3.47 20.63
N ASN A 112 19.61 -4.46 20.01
CA ASN A 112 19.07 -5.77 19.54
C ASN A 112 18.55 -5.85 18.09
N SER A 113 18.85 -4.91 17.19
CA SER A 113 18.53 -5.11 15.77
C SER A 113 19.74 -5.63 14.97
N PHE A 114 19.67 -6.89 14.50
CA PHE A 114 20.68 -7.52 13.66
C PHE A 114 20.50 -7.09 12.20
N HIS A 115 21.25 -6.09 11.75
CA HIS A 115 21.17 -5.58 10.37
C HIS A 115 22.32 -6.11 9.52
N TYR A 116 22.01 -6.47 8.28
CA TYR A 116 22.98 -7.01 7.34
C TYR A 116 22.82 -6.38 5.97
N SER A 117 23.95 -6.18 5.28
CA SER A 117 23.99 -5.88 3.85
C SER A 117 24.12 -7.21 3.10
N VAL A 118 23.20 -7.47 2.19
CA VAL A 118 23.18 -8.69 1.37
C VAL A 118 23.48 -8.30 -0.07
N THR A 119 24.43 -9.01 -0.69
CA THR A 119 24.68 -8.92 -2.12
C THR A 119 24.51 -10.30 -2.73
N VAL A 120 23.70 -10.38 -3.80
CA VAL A 120 23.43 -11.63 -4.50
C VAL A 120 24.06 -11.67 -5.88
N ALA A 121 24.34 -12.87 -6.37
CA ALA A 121 24.93 -13.10 -7.69
C ALA A 121 24.01 -12.62 -8.81
N ARG A 122 24.61 -11.95 -9.80
CA ARG A 122 23.90 -11.46 -10.98
C ARG A 122 23.64 -12.61 -11.95
N HIS A 123 22.37 -12.91 -12.20
CA HIS A 123 21.96 -13.89 -13.21
C HIS A 123 20.76 -13.35 -14.01
N ARG A 124 20.62 -13.80 -15.26
CA ARG A 124 19.44 -13.48 -16.07
C ARG A 124 18.20 -14.10 -15.43
N GLY A 125 17.16 -13.28 -15.22
CA GLY A 125 15.89 -13.74 -14.65
C GLY A 125 15.78 -13.63 -13.12
N ALA A 126 16.84 -13.19 -12.44
CA ALA A 126 16.84 -12.90 -11.02
C ALA A 126 15.80 -11.83 -10.64
N CYS A 127 14.91 -12.11 -9.69
CA CYS A 127 14.03 -11.08 -9.13
C CYS A 127 14.52 -10.66 -7.75
N SER A 128 15.07 -9.45 -7.64
CA SER A 128 15.42 -8.85 -6.35
C SER A 128 14.19 -8.73 -5.45
N PRO A 129 14.29 -9.00 -4.14
CA PRO A 129 13.18 -8.76 -3.23
C PRO A 129 12.78 -7.28 -3.21
N CYS A 130 11.53 -7.01 -2.91
CA CYS A 130 11.03 -5.65 -2.74
C CYS A 130 11.31 -5.14 -1.33
N ILE A 131 11.42 -3.81 -1.19
CA ILE A 131 11.44 -3.16 0.12
C ILE A 131 10.18 -3.56 0.89
N GLY A 132 10.36 -4.02 2.12
CA GLY A 132 9.29 -4.52 2.98
C GLY A 132 9.15 -6.04 3.00
N ASP A 133 9.64 -6.76 2.00
CA ASP A 133 9.43 -8.21 1.92
C ASP A 133 10.05 -8.95 3.10
N ILE A 134 9.40 -10.03 3.53
CA ILE A 134 10.00 -11.01 4.44
C ILE A 134 10.60 -12.12 3.59
N ILE A 135 11.88 -12.37 3.82
CA ILE A 135 12.67 -13.39 3.16
C ILE A 135 13.20 -14.39 4.18
N MET A 136 13.55 -15.58 3.72
CA MET A 136 14.30 -16.56 4.47
C MET A 136 15.70 -16.68 3.89
N LEU A 137 16.71 -16.52 4.72
CA LEU A 137 18.09 -16.86 4.41
C LEU A 137 18.32 -18.31 4.81
N THR A 138 18.91 -19.11 3.91
CA THR A 138 19.19 -20.53 4.13
C THR A 138 20.52 -20.94 3.52
N ASP A 139 21.15 -21.97 4.10
CA ASP A 139 22.41 -22.59 3.66
C ASP A 139 22.33 -23.31 2.31
N ALA A 140 21.17 -23.88 1.99
CA ALA A 140 20.94 -24.63 0.77
C ALA A 140 19.51 -24.42 0.29
N MET A 141 19.31 -24.38 -1.04
CA MET A 141 17.98 -24.28 -1.60
C MET A 141 17.16 -25.52 -1.21
N PRO A 142 16.05 -25.37 -0.47
CA PRO A 142 15.24 -26.51 -0.06
C PRO A 142 14.53 -27.10 -1.29
N ARG A 143 14.72 -28.39 -1.56
CA ARG A 143 13.96 -29.07 -2.63
C ARG A 143 12.55 -29.40 -2.17
N ARG A 144 12.38 -29.60 -0.86
CA ARG A 144 11.09 -29.78 -0.19
C ARG A 144 11.09 -29.00 1.13
N PRO A 145 9.94 -28.43 1.54
CA PRO A 145 9.82 -27.78 2.86
C PRO A 145 10.26 -28.70 4.02
N ALA A 146 9.92 -29.99 3.95
CA ALA A 146 10.25 -30.97 4.98
C ALA A 146 11.76 -31.13 5.22
N GLU A 147 12.61 -30.86 4.22
CA GLU A 147 14.07 -30.92 4.38
C GLU A 147 14.57 -29.86 5.35
N ILE A 148 13.94 -28.68 5.40
CA ILE A 148 14.34 -27.61 6.35
C ILE A 148 14.05 -28.03 7.78
N ALA A 149 12.92 -28.69 8.02
CA ALA A 149 12.52 -29.16 9.34
C ALA A 149 13.38 -30.33 9.85
N SER A 150 13.79 -31.25 8.97
CA SER A 150 14.46 -32.50 9.35
C SER A 150 16.00 -32.42 9.34
N SER A 151 16.59 -31.49 8.59
CA SER A 151 18.04 -31.48 8.35
C SER A 151 18.87 -30.74 9.40
N GLY A 152 18.25 -30.06 10.37
CA GLY A 152 18.97 -29.22 11.33
C GLY A 152 19.69 -28.02 10.70
N ARG A 153 19.37 -27.70 9.44
CA ARG A 153 20.02 -26.64 8.66
C ARG A 153 19.72 -25.25 9.19
N ALA A 154 20.70 -24.37 9.06
CA ALA A 154 20.57 -22.98 9.50
C ALA A 154 19.65 -22.22 8.55
N TYR A 155 18.51 -21.74 9.08
CA TYR A 155 17.70 -20.72 8.43
C TYR A 155 17.53 -19.50 9.33
N CYS A 156 17.26 -18.35 8.71
CA CYS A 156 16.99 -17.10 9.38
C CYS A 156 15.96 -16.28 8.61
N LEU A 157 14.86 -15.90 9.27
CA LEU A 157 13.93 -14.93 8.71
C LEU A 157 14.54 -13.53 8.73
N ALA A 158 14.34 -12.78 7.66
CA ALA A 158 14.84 -11.42 7.53
C ALA A 158 13.82 -10.51 6.82
N HIS A 159 13.78 -9.25 7.21
CA HIS A 159 12.89 -8.24 6.66
C HIS A 159 13.71 -7.23 5.87
N VAL A 160 13.39 -7.09 4.59
CA VAL A 160 14.08 -6.18 3.66
C VAL A 160 13.73 -4.74 3.99
N LYS A 161 14.73 -3.97 4.45
CA LYS A 161 14.57 -2.57 4.86
C LYS A 161 14.82 -1.61 3.71
N ASN A 162 15.77 -1.94 2.84
CA ASN A 162 16.17 -1.08 1.75
C ASN A 162 16.70 -1.90 0.58
N VAL A 163 16.53 -1.40 -0.64
CA VAL A 163 17.09 -2.00 -1.87
C VAL A 163 17.81 -0.89 -2.61
N ASN A 164 19.05 -1.14 -3.01
CA ASN A 164 19.85 -0.13 -3.68
C ASN A 164 19.24 0.21 -5.05
N ALA A 165 18.90 1.49 -5.26
CA ALA A 165 18.27 1.96 -6.49
C ALA A 165 19.15 1.81 -7.74
N ARG A 166 20.49 1.80 -7.57
CA ARG A 166 21.45 1.62 -8.67
C ARG A 166 21.80 0.16 -8.91
N ASP A 167 21.83 -0.65 -7.85
CA ASP A 167 22.12 -2.08 -7.91
C ASP A 167 21.02 -2.89 -7.24
N LYS A 168 20.08 -3.39 -8.03
CA LYS A 168 18.96 -4.21 -7.51
C LYS A 168 19.45 -5.50 -6.82
N PHE A 169 20.69 -5.93 -7.02
CA PHE A 169 21.24 -7.13 -6.40
C PHE A 169 21.86 -6.88 -5.01
N SER A 170 21.79 -5.64 -4.52
CA SER A 170 22.26 -5.26 -3.19
C SER A 170 21.12 -4.67 -2.35
N PHE A 171 20.89 -5.24 -1.18
CA PHE A 171 19.80 -4.83 -0.29
C PHE A 171 20.19 -4.97 1.19
N GLU A 172 19.45 -4.27 2.05
CA GLU A 172 19.65 -4.26 3.49
C GLU A 172 18.51 -5.00 4.17
N VAL A 173 18.85 -5.87 5.12
CA VAL A 173 17.87 -6.66 5.87
C VAL A 173 18.04 -6.50 7.36
N ARG A 174 16.92 -6.65 8.09
CA ARG A 174 16.89 -6.90 9.52
C ARG A 174 16.61 -8.38 9.74
N ALA A 175 17.56 -9.12 10.30
CA ALA A 175 17.42 -10.52 10.64
C ALA A 175 16.66 -10.73 11.96
N SER A 176 16.01 -11.88 12.09
CA SER A 176 15.29 -12.34 13.28
C SER A 176 16.24 -12.69 14.44
N LYS A 177 17.40 -13.24 14.12
CA LYS A 177 18.46 -13.62 15.08
C LYS A 177 19.84 -13.18 14.58
N LYS A 178 20.82 -13.17 15.49
CA LYS A 178 22.22 -12.93 15.13
C LYS A 178 22.69 -14.07 14.23
N ILE A 179 23.29 -13.71 13.11
CA ILE A 179 24.01 -14.63 12.23
C ILE A 179 25.45 -14.66 12.73
N GLU A 180 25.88 -15.83 13.23
CA GLU A 180 27.23 -16.04 13.78
C GLU A 180 28.23 -16.33 12.68
N ASP A 181 27.88 -17.23 11.77
CA ASP A 181 28.66 -17.54 10.56
C ASP A 181 27.85 -17.12 9.33
N SER A 182 28.36 -16.11 8.61
CA SER A 182 27.76 -15.61 7.38
C SER A 182 27.87 -16.59 6.22
N ASP A 183 28.89 -17.44 6.21
CA ASP A 183 29.18 -18.36 5.12
C ASP A 183 28.22 -19.56 5.11
N CYS A 184 27.50 -19.74 6.22
CA CYS A 184 26.40 -20.69 6.36
C CYS A 184 25.11 -20.28 5.62
N TYR A 185 25.06 -19.14 4.92
CA TYR A 185 23.86 -18.69 4.20
C TYR A 185 24.16 -18.48 2.73
N ALA A 186 23.61 -19.33 1.88
CA ALA A 186 23.88 -19.31 0.44
C ALA A 186 22.72 -18.77 -0.39
N PHE A 187 21.48 -18.73 0.11
CA PHE A 187 20.31 -18.36 -0.69
C PHE A 187 19.30 -17.48 0.08
N PRO A 188 18.77 -16.41 -0.54
CA PRO A 188 17.58 -15.72 -0.07
C PRO A 188 16.33 -16.24 -0.80
N VAL A 189 15.30 -16.51 -0.02
CA VAL A 189 14.00 -17.02 -0.47
C VAL A 189 12.92 -16.01 -0.13
N SER A 190 12.14 -15.55 -1.10
CA SER A 190 11.00 -14.65 -0.82
C SER A 190 9.85 -15.44 -0.21
N LEU A 191 9.38 -15.01 0.97
CA LEU A 191 8.28 -15.67 1.67
C LEU A 191 6.99 -14.87 1.67
N LEU A 192 7.09 -13.54 1.79
CA LEU A 192 5.91 -12.70 1.98
C LEU A 192 6.11 -11.30 1.43
N SER A 193 5.19 -10.85 0.58
CA SER A 193 5.04 -9.43 0.27
C SER A 193 4.39 -8.73 1.47
N PHE A 194 5.19 -8.17 2.39
CA PHE A 194 4.69 -7.72 3.70
C PHE A 194 3.85 -6.43 3.68
N ILE A 195 4.04 -5.57 2.67
CA ILE A 195 3.46 -4.22 2.63
C ILE A 195 1.91 -4.20 2.75
N PRO A 196 1.14 -5.06 2.05
CA PRO A 196 -0.30 -5.14 2.22
C PRO A 196 -0.71 -5.45 3.67
N TYR A 197 -0.07 -6.43 4.30
CA TYR A 197 -0.36 -6.86 5.66
C TYR A 197 -0.11 -5.76 6.68
N VAL A 198 1.03 -5.06 6.62
CA VAL A 198 1.30 -3.97 7.55
C VAL A 198 0.34 -2.78 7.35
N ARG A 199 -0.15 -2.55 6.12
CA ARG A 199 -1.18 -1.53 5.86
C ARG A 199 -2.50 -1.90 6.52
N ILE A 200 -2.92 -3.16 6.42
CA ILE A 200 -4.13 -3.66 7.09
C ILE A 200 -3.93 -3.59 8.61
N TRP A 201 -2.80 -4.06 9.13
CA TRP A 201 -2.49 -4.04 10.57
C TRP A 201 -2.54 -2.64 11.18
N ARG A 202 -2.01 -1.63 10.49
CA ARG A 202 -2.12 -0.21 10.90
C ARG A 202 -3.56 0.30 10.94
N CYS A 203 -4.46 -0.26 10.13
CA CYS A 203 -5.88 0.06 10.15
C CYS A 203 -6.63 -0.66 11.29
N LEU A 204 -6.05 -1.75 11.83
CA LEU A 204 -6.57 -2.48 12.99
C LEU A 204 -6.12 -1.87 14.33
N ASP A 205 -5.34 -0.79 14.31
CA ASP A 205 -4.99 -0.03 15.50
C ASP A 205 -6.18 0.83 15.96
N HIS A 206 -6.65 0.58 17.18
CA HIS A 206 -7.86 1.21 17.71
C HIS A 206 -7.70 2.73 17.83
N ASP A 207 -6.59 3.20 18.40
CA ASP A 207 -6.40 4.62 18.67
C ASP A 207 -6.24 5.41 17.36
N ALA A 208 -5.53 4.85 16.38
CA ALA A 208 -5.46 5.40 15.03
C ALA A 208 -6.81 5.40 14.31
N ALA A 209 -7.63 4.36 14.49
CA ALA A 209 -8.96 4.26 13.89
C ALA A 209 -9.92 5.29 14.47
N VAL A 210 -9.99 5.43 15.81
CA VAL A 210 -10.82 6.43 16.49
C VAL A 210 -10.50 7.83 16.00
N LYS A 211 -9.20 8.17 15.91
CA LYS A 211 -8.75 9.47 15.41
C LYS A 211 -9.21 9.76 13.97
N LYS A 212 -9.13 8.77 13.09
CA LYS A 212 -9.53 8.94 11.69
C LYS A 212 -11.04 9.04 11.50
N ILE A 213 -11.81 8.30 12.30
CA ILE A 213 -13.28 8.29 12.20
C ILE A 213 -13.85 9.64 12.68
N SER A 214 -13.30 10.22 13.75
CA SER A 214 -13.76 11.51 14.26
C SER A 214 -13.45 12.69 13.32
N GLU A 215 -12.43 12.58 12.48
CA GLU A 215 -12.00 13.63 11.54
C GLU A 215 -12.77 13.62 10.19
N HIS A 216 -13.53 12.56 9.86
CA HIS A 216 -14.10 12.36 8.52
C HIS A 216 -15.64 12.26 8.52
N ALA A 217 -16.32 13.42 8.55
CA ALA A 217 -17.74 13.51 8.20
C ALA A 217 -17.91 13.50 6.66
N VAL A 218 -18.67 12.54 6.12
CA VAL A 218 -18.88 12.38 4.67
C VAL A 218 -20.24 12.96 4.25
N ALA A 219 -20.24 13.77 3.18
CA ALA A 219 -21.46 14.26 2.52
C ALA A 219 -22.05 13.16 1.63
N GLY A 220 -23.29 12.73 1.92
CA GLY A 220 -24.00 11.73 1.10
C GLY A 220 -24.63 12.34 -0.16
N PHE A 221 -24.58 11.61 -1.27
CA PHE A 221 -25.30 11.91 -2.51
C PHE A 221 -26.57 11.05 -2.59
N LEU A 222 -27.73 11.68 -2.80
CA LEU A 222 -28.99 10.99 -3.10
C LEU A 222 -29.08 10.79 -4.62
N CYS A 223 -29.12 9.54 -5.07
CA CYS A 223 -29.52 9.20 -6.43
C CYS A 223 -31.03 8.90 -6.45
N SER A 224 -31.83 9.83 -6.96
CA SER A 224 -33.27 9.58 -7.19
C SER A 224 -33.47 8.68 -8.43
N ARG A 225 -34.35 7.69 -8.33
CA ARG A 225 -34.80 6.85 -9.46
C ARG A 225 -35.53 7.72 -10.49
N GLY A 226 -34.89 8.03 -11.61
CA GLY A 226 -35.56 8.65 -12.77
C GLY A 226 -36.10 7.58 -13.72
N HIS A 227 -37.39 7.67 -14.10
CA HIS A 227 -37.98 6.79 -15.11
C HIS A 227 -37.35 6.98 -16.50
N LEU A 228 -37.17 5.85 -17.19
CA LEU A 228 -36.58 5.75 -18.53
C LEU A 228 -37.50 6.44 -19.57
N GLY A 229 -37.10 7.60 -20.07
CA GLY A 229 -37.61 8.13 -21.33
C GLY A 229 -36.86 7.49 -22.50
N ARG A 230 -37.55 6.64 -23.27
CA ARG A 230 -37.01 5.92 -24.43
C ARG A 230 -36.74 6.90 -25.58
N ARG A 231 -35.51 7.40 -25.70
CA ARG A 231 -34.99 7.95 -26.97
C ARG A 231 -33.66 7.28 -27.33
N ARG A 232 -33.56 6.91 -28.60
CA ARG A 232 -32.56 6.04 -29.24
C ARG A 232 -31.14 6.20 -28.69
N GLY A 233 -30.49 5.07 -28.38
CA GLY A 233 -29.06 4.87 -28.60
C GLY A 233 -28.07 5.11 -27.46
N SER A 234 -28.44 5.76 -26.34
CA SER A 234 -27.46 6.09 -25.30
C SER A 234 -28.01 5.86 -23.89
N HIS A 235 -27.47 4.87 -23.18
CA HIS A 235 -27.71 4.70 -21.74
C HIS A 235 -26.98 5.81 -20.97
N ALA A 236 -27.63 6.96 -20.83
CA ALA A 236 -27.20 8.07 -19.99
C ALA A 236 -27.92 7.99 -18.65
N VAL A 237 -27.17 7.71 -17.57
CA VAL A 237 -27.67 7.82 -16.20
C VAL A 237 -27.65 9.30 -15.85
N ARG A 238 -28.82 9.93 -15.72
CA ARG A 238 -28.95 11.32 -15.24
C ARG A 238 -28.90 11.31 -13.72
N VAL A 239 -27.76 11.65 -13.13
CA VAL A 239 -27.62 11.87 -11.69
C VAL A 239 -27.87 13.35 -11.42
N GLN A 240 -28.96 13.67 -10.72
CA GLN A 240 -29.29 15.03 -10.32
C GLN A 240 -28.77 15.27 -8.91
N ALA A 241 -27.76 16.13 -8.76
CA ALA A 241 -27.20 16.50 -7.46
C ALA A 241 -28.04 17.62 -6.84
N GLN A 242 -28.72 17.35 -5.72
CA GLN A 242 -29.33 18.39 -4.90
C GLN A 242 -28.66 18.47 -3.53
N ARG A 243 -28.37 19.70 -3.10
CA ARG A 243 -27.67 20.04 -1.87
C ARG A 243 -28.66 20.00 -0.70
N LEU A 244 -28.50 19.07 0.24
CA LEU A 244 -29.22 19.15 1.53
C LEU A 244 -28.51 20.17 2.43
N ALA A 245 -29.02 21.40 2.44
CA ALA A 245 -28.72 22.37 3.48
C ALA A 245 -29.48 21.97 4.75
N GLY A 246 -28.75 21.60 5.80
CA GLY A 246 -29.34 21.23 7.09
C GLY A 246 -28.52 21.80 8.24
N ARG A 247 -28.78 23.06 8.60
CA ARG A 247 -28.31 23.69 9.84
C ARG A 247 -29.31 23.33 10.94
N ARG A 248 -28.90 22.60 11.99
CA ARG A 248 -29.55 22.69 13.32
C ARG A 248 -28.53 22.54 14.44
N ARG A 249 -28.60 23.52 15.35
CA ARG A 249 -27.87 23.68 16.61
C ARG A 249 -28.37 22.66 17.65
N ASN A 250 -27.48 22.38 18.59
CA ASN A 250 -27.71 21.80 19.93
C ASN A 250 -28.09 20.33 19.99
N GLU A 251 -27.06 19.47 20.03
CA GLU A 251 -26.93 18.42 21.04
C GLU A 251 -25.52 17.81 20.94
N LEU A 252 -24.82 17.73 22.07
CA LEU A 252 -23.53 17.06 22.20
C LEU A 252 -23.76 15.53 22.09
N ARG A 253 -23.91 15.05 20.86
CA ARG A 253 -23.90 13.62 20.52
C ARG A 253 -22.75 13.38 19.54
N LEU A 254 -21.90 12.40 19.86
CA LEU A 254 -20.89 11.80 18.97
C LEU A 254 -21.58 11.11 17.76
N GLY A 255 -22.26 11.89 16.91
CA GLY A 255 -23.25 11.40 15.97
C GLY A 255 -23.23 12.11 14.62
N GLY A 256 -22.06 12.21 13.99
CA GLY A 256 -21.98 12.45 12.55
C GLY A 256 -22.20 11.13 11.82
N ALA A 257 -23.43 10.79 11.46
CA ALA A 257 -23.72 9.55 10.74
C ALA A 257 -22.94 9.51 9.42
N SER A 258 -21.91 8.65 9.35
CA SER A 258 -21.23 8.33 8.10
C SER A 258 -22.24 7.65 7.17
N LYS A 259 -22.56 8.33 6.06
CA LYS A 259 -23.47 7.76 5.06
C LYS A 259 -22.70 6.82 4.14
N PHE A 260 -22.88 5.52 4.33
CA PHE A 260 -22.44 4.51 3.38
C PHE A 260 -23.50 4.32 2.29
N SER A 261 -23.09 4.07 1.06
CA SER A 261 -23.99 3.77 -0.05
C SER A 261 -23.41 2.62 -0.86
N LEU A 262 -24.21 1.58 -1.07
CA LEU A 262 -23.82 0.41 -1.84
C LEU A 262 -24.35 0.53 -3.26
N ILE A 263 -23.44 0.51 -4.25
CA ILE A 263 -23.81 0.35 -5.66
C ILE A 263 -23.56 -1.11 -6.04
N TRP A 264 -24.64 -1.87 -6.18
CA TRP A 264 -24.58 -3.27 -6.58
C TRP A 264 -25.15 -3.47 -7.98
N GLY A 265 -24.60 -4.44 -8.72
CA GLY A 265 -25.14 -4.85 -10.00
C GLY A 265 -24.44 -6.09 -10.56
N PRO A 266 -25.14 -6.97 -11.29
CA PRO A 266 -24.57 -8.13 -11.97
C PRO A 266 -23.40 -7.82 -12.93
N PRO A 267 -22.65 -8.82 -13.42
CA PRO A 267 -21.68 -8.63 -14.50
C PRO A 267 -22.32 -7.93 -15.71
N GLY A 268 -21.58 -7.03 -16.36
CA GLY A 268 -22.08 -6.29 -17.54
C GLY A 268 -23.01 -5.09 -17.27
N THR A 269 -23.46 -4.84 -16.03
CA THR A 269 -24.39 -3.71 -15.73
C THR A 269 -23.76 -2.31 -15.71
N GLY A 270 -22.52 -2.17 -16.21
CA GLY A 270 -21.88 -0.87 -16.35
C GLY A 270 -21.48 -0.19 -15.04
N LYS A 271 -21.28 -0.93 -13.94
CA LYS A 271 -20.80 -0.40 -12.63
C LYS A 271 -19.65 0.60 -12.77
N THR A 272 -18.62 0.24 -13.54
CA THR A 272 -17.46 1.11 -13.82
C THR A 272 -17.87 2.38 -14.55
N LYS A 273 -18.79 2.29 -15.53
CA LYS A 273 -19.34 3.46 -16.24
C LYS A 273 -20.08 4.39 -15.27
N THR A 274 -20.91 3.83 -14.39
CA THR A 274 -21.63 4.59 -13.36
C THR A 274 -20.68 5.33 -12.44
N ILE A 275 -19.63 4.67 -11.93
CA ILE A 275 -18.61 5.28 -11.08
C ILE A 275 -17.85 6.38 -11.84
N SER A 276 -17.43 6.15 -13.09
CA SER A 276 -16.73 7.17 -13.88
C SER A 276 -17.58 8.41 -14.15
N VAL A 277 -18.88 8.24 -14.44
CA VAL A 277 -19.81 9.36 -14.62
C VAL A 277 -20.02 10.11 -13.30
N LEU A 278 -20.17 9.40 -12.18
CA LEU A 278 -20.29 10.02 -10.86
C LEU A 278 -19.05 10.86 -10.53
N LEU A 279 -17.84 10.33 -10.74
CA LEU A 279 -16.59 11.05 -10.54
C LEU A 279 -16.51 12.30 -11.42
N LEU A 280 -16.92 12.23 -12.69
CA LEU A 280 -16.96 13.40 -13.57
C LEU A 280 -17.93 14.47 -13.08
N LEU A 281 -19.11 14.08 -12.58
CA LEU A 281 -20.08 15.01 -12.01
C LEU A 281 -19.53 15.69 -10.75
N LEU A 282 -18.85 14.95 -9.89
CA LEU A 282 -18.18 15.52 -8.72
C LEU A 282 -17.11 16.54 -9.14
N LEU A 283 -16.25 16.19 -10.10
CA LEU A 283 -15.20 17.08 -10.59
C LEU A 283 -15.78 18.35 -11.26
N THR A 284 -16.88 18.24 -12.00
CA THR A 284 -17.51 19.38 -12.68
C THR A 284 -18.40 20.23 -11.79
N SER A 285 -18.96 19.66 -10.71
CA SER A 285 -19.71 20.44 -9.72
C SER A 285 -18.79 21.32 -8.86
N GLN A 286 -17.53 20.88 -8.66
CA GLN A 286 -16.54 21.60 -7.86
C GLN A 286 -16.11 22.94 -8.47
N THR A 287 -16.23 23.14 -9.79
CA THR A 287 -15.92 24.43 -10.43
C THR A 287 -16.94 25.53 -10.09
N THR A 288 -18.11 25.15 -9.58
CA THR A 288 -19.24 26.06 -9.29
C THR A 288 -19.46 26.32 -7.78
N THR A 289 -18.72 25.65 -6.90
CA THR A 289 -18.92 25.73 -5.45
C THR A 289 -17.65 26.17 -4.72
N THR A 290 -17.79 27.04 -3.72
CA THR A 290 -16.70 27.65 -2.93
C THR A 290 -15.91 26.70 -2.03
N SER A 291 -16.28 25.41 -1.92
CA SER A 291 -15.58 24.40 -1.11
C SER A 291 -14.93 23.32 -1.98
N LYS A 292 -13.59 23.23 -1.97
CA LYS A 292 -12.82 22.21 -2.69
C LYS A 292 -12.98 20.84 -2.03
N CYS A 293 -13.77 19.94 -2.63
CA CYS A 293 -13.87 18.54 -2.21
C CYS A 293 -12.81 17.70 -2.92
N ARG A 294 -11.94 16.99 -2.19
CA ARG A 294 -10.99 16.03 -2.78
C ARG A 294 -11.59 14.63 -2.74
N VAL A 295 -11.64 13.96 -3.88
CA VAL A 295 -12.20 12.60 -3.99
C VAL A 295 -11.06 11.60 -4.13
N LEU A 296 -11.01 10.63 -3.23
CA LEU A 296 -10.10 9.48 -3.34
C LEU A 296 -10.88 8.30 -3.93
N THR A 297 -10.38 7.75 -5.04
CA THR A 297 -10.93 6.53 -5.66
C THR A 297 -9.97 5.38 -5.45
N CYS A 298 -10.46 4.26 -4.93
CA CYS A 298 -9.69 3.05 -4.68
C CYS A 298 -10.35 1.85 -5.38
N ALA A 299 -9.54 0.87 -5.76
CA ALA A 299 -10.01 -0.43 -6.24
C ALA A 299 -9.04 -1.54 -5.77
N PRO A 300 -9.50 -2.79 -5.62
CA PRO A 300 -8.64 -3.89 -5.16
C PRO A 300 -7.50 -4.25 -6.13
N THR A 301 -7.68 -3.99 -7.43
CA THR A 301 -6.69 -4.33 -8.47
C THR A 301 -6.19 -3.11 -9.24
N ASN A 302 -4.92 -3.15 -9.65
CA ASN A 302 -4.31 -2.13 -10.49
C ASN A 302 -5.06 -1.94 -11.83
N THR A 303 -5.56 -3.03 -12.41
CA THR A 303 -6.32 -2.98 -13.67
C THR A 303 -7.63 -2.22 -13.49
N ALA A 304 -8.36 -2.44 -12.39
CA ALA A 304 -9.62 -1.75 -12.13
C ALA A 304 -9.43 -0.24 -11.96
N ILE A 305 -8.38 0.19 -11.24
CA ILE A 305 -8.10 1.63 -11.08
C ILE A 305 -7.65 2.27 -12.41
N SER A 306 -6.82 1.58 -13.21
CA SER A 306 -6.40 2.07 -14.53
C SER A 306 -7.59 2.20 -15.48
N GLN A 307 -8.54 1.25 -15.46
CA GLN A 307 -9.77 1.32 -16.26
C GLN A 307 -10.67 2.49 -15.86
N VAL A 308 -10.86 2.73 -14.55
CA VAL A 308 -11.65 3.87 -14.07
C VAL A 308 -10.98 5.18 -14.48
N ALA A 309 -9.66 5.31 -14.28
CA ALA A 309 -8.90 6.50 -14.62
C ALA A 309 -8.96 6.81 -16.12
N ALA A 310 -8.72 5.82 -16.97
CA ALA A 310 -8.81 5.96 -18.43
C ALA A 310 -10.21 6.42 -18.87
N ARG A 311 -11.26 5.83 -18.27
CA ARG A 311 -12.65 6.19 -18.60
C ARG A 311 -13.01 7.60 -18.16
N VAL A 312 -12.57 8.05 -16.98
CA VAL A 312 -12.79 9.43 -16.51
C VAL A 312 -12.08 10.43 -17.42
N MET A 313 -10.85 10.15 -17.85
CA MET A 313 -10.14 11.01 -18.82
C MET A 313 -10.89 11.08 -20.15
N ALA A 314 -11.29 9.94 -20.72
CA ALA A 314 -12.04 9.91 -21.98
C ALA A 314 -13.36 10.69 -21.89
N LEU A 315 -14.10 10.56 -20.79
CA LEU A 315 -15.34 11.32 -20.57
C LEU A 315 -15.09 12.82 -20.40
N ARG A 316 -13.96 13.22 -19.83
CA ARG A 316 -13.57 14.64 -19.69
C ARG A 316 -13.23 15.24 -21.05
N SER A 317 -12.47 14.53 -21.88
CA SER A 317 -12.12 14.96 -23.23
C SER A 317 -13.33 15.11 -24.14
N GLN A 318 -14.31 14.20 -24.03
CA GLN A 318 -15.57 14.28 -24.81
C GLN A 318 -16.47 15.46 -24.43
N ARG A 319 -16.27 16.05 -23.25
CA ARG A 319 -17.09 17.15 -22.73
C ARG A 319 -16.50 18.53 -23.00
N ALA A 320 -15.23 18.59 -23.41
CA ALA A 320 -14.59 19.81 -23.89
C ALA A 320 -14.92 19.95 -25.38
N ASP A 321 -15.89 20.81 -25.71
CA ASP A 321 -16.35 21.08 -27.09
C ASP A 321 -15.22 21.66 -27.95
N GLY A 322 -14.36 20.81 -28.52
CA GLY A 322 -13.45 21.09 -29.64
C GLY A 322 -12.42 22.23 -29.47
N ARG A 323 -12.44 22.98 -28.37
CA ARG A 323 -11.53 24.07 -28.08
C ARG A 323 -11.06 23.90 -26.63
N GLU A 324 -9.75 23.72 -26.49
CA GLU A 324 -9.02 23.39 -25.25
C GLU A 324 -9.23 21.94 -24.78
N GLY A 325 -8.20 21.11 -25.01
CA GLY A 325 -8.13 19.76 -24.44
C GLY A 325 -8.36 19.83 -22.93
N GLY A 326 -9.46 19.24 -22.46
CA GLY A 326 -9.94 19.39 -21.10
C GLY A 326 -8.85 19.09 -20.07
N CYS A 327 -8.29 20.15 -19.46
CA CYS A 327 -7.12 20.06 -18.60
C CYS A 327 -7.27 18.95 -17.55
N VAL A 328 -6.42 17.92 -17.59
CA VAL A 328 -6.46 16.83 -16.61
C VAL A 328 -5.70 17.17 -15.31
N GLY A 329 -5.36 18.44 -15.10
CA GLY A 329 -4.53 18.92 -13.97
C GLY A 329 -5.02 18.45 -12.61
N ASP A 330 -6.33 18.39 -12.41
CA ASP A 330 -6.96 18.01 -11.13
C ASP A 330 -7.06 16.49 -10.90
N LEU A 331 -6.67 15.67 -11.89
CA LEU A 331 -6.63 14.22 -11.78
C LEU A 331 -5.23 13.77 -11.43
N LEU A 332 -5.12 12.90 -10.43
CA LEU A 332 -3.84 12.32 -10.01
C LEU A 332 -3.96 10.81 -9.85
N LEU A 333 -3.11 10.08 -10.57
CA LEU A 333 -2.92 8.64 -10.46
C LEU A 333 -1.58 8.37 -9.79
N PHE A 334 -1.55 7.55 -8.75
CA PHE A 334 -0.31 7.19 -8.05
C PHE A 334 -0.27 5.68 -7.76
N GLY A 335 0.93 5.12 -7.71
CA GLY A 335 1.17 3.70 -7.48
C GLY A 335 2.45 3.23 -8.17
N ASN A 336 2.62 1.92 -8.33
CA ASN A 336 3.79 1.37 -9.00
C ASN A 336 3.59 1.36 -10.52
N LYS A 337 4.40 2.14 -11.25
CA LYS A 337 4.28 2.33 -12.71
C LYS A 337 4.27 1.01 -13.50
N GLU A 338 5.15 0.07 -13.15
CA GLU A 338 5.30 -1.22 -13.83
C GLU A 338 4.10 -2.12 -13.55
N ARG A 339 3.73 -2.30 -12.27
CA ARG A 339 2.60 -3.14 -11.85
C ARG A 339 1.23 -2.60 -12.29
N MET A 340 1.13 -1.30 -12.56
CA MET A 340 -0.08 -0.67 -13.09
C MET A 340 -0.11 -0.59 -14.61
N ALA A 341 0.96 -1.00 -15.29
CA ALA A 341 1.12 -0.92 -16.74
C ALA A 341 0.78 0.48 -17.30
N VAL A 342 1.20 1.56 -16.62
CA VAL A 342 0.87 2.94 -17.00
C VAL A 342 1.53 3.28 -18.35
N ARG A 343 0.70 3.43 -19.39
CA ARG A 343 1.10 3.76 -20.77
C ARG A 343 0.13 4.79 -21.37
N GLY A 344 0.55 5.42 -22.47
CA GLY A 344 -0.25 6.41 -23.21
C GLY A 344 -0.74 7.55 -22.30
N ASP A 345 -2.00 7.92 -22.48
CA ASP A 345 -2.66 9.06 -21.81
C ASP A 345 -2.61 8.96 -20.27
N LEU A 346 -2.58 7.75 -19.70
CA LEU A 346 -2.50 7.59 -18.24
C LEU A 346 -1.21 8.17 -17.66
N ALA A 347 -0.14 8.25 -18.46
CA ALA A 347 1.11 8.86 -18.02
C ALA A 347 0.96 10.36 -17.74
N GLU A 348 -0.02 11.04 -18.35
CA GLU A 348 -0.26 12.48 -18.15
C GLU A 348 -0.80 12.82 -16.76
N ILE A 349 -1.54 11.89 -16.16
CA ILE A 349 -2.09 12.01 -14.80
C ILE A 349 -1.26 11.27 -13.75
N PHE A 350 -0.22 10.54 -14.16
CA PHE A 350 0.61 9.78 -13.25
C PHE A 350 1.58 10.66 -12.45
N LEU A 351 1.57 10.51 -11.12
CA LEU A 351 2.31 11.35 -10.19
C LEU A 351 3.80 11.43 -10.53
N ASP A 352 4.49 10.30 -10.69
CA ASP A 352 5.95 10.33 -10.94
C ASP A 352 6.29 10.97 -12.29
N THR A 353 5.43 10.82 -13.30
CA THR A 353 5.62 11.50 -14.59
C THR A 353 5.50 13.01 -14.42
N ARG A 354 4.50 13.48 -13.66
CA ARG A 354 4.32 14.91 -13.37
C ARG A 354 5.46 15.47 -12.55
N VAL A 355 5.91 14.77 -11.51
CA VAL A 355 7.06 15.18 -10.69
C VAL A 355 8.32 15.29 -11.55
N LYS A 356 8.58 14.34 -12.46
CA LYS A 356 9.72 14.42 -13.39
C LYS A 356 9.65 15.64 -14.31
N ARG A 357 8.47 15.91 -14.90
CA ARG A 357 8.25 17.09 -15.75
C ARG A 357 8.45 18.39 -14.96
N LEU A 358 7.88 18.48 -13.77
CA LEU A 358 8.05 19.66 -12.89
C LEU A 358 9.52 19.85 -12.49
N LYS A 359 10.24 18.77 -12.16
CA LYS A 359 11.66 18.84 -11.81
C LYS A 359 12.51 19.40 -12.96
N GLN A 360 12.20 19.04 -14.21
CA GLN A 360 12.84 19.61 -15.40
C GLN A 360 12.48 21.08 -15.58
N ASN A 361 11.20 21.43 -15.44
CA ASN A 361 10.72 22.81 -15.56
C ASN A 361 11.27 23.75 -14.48
N PHE A 362 11.59 23.23 -13.29
CA PHE A 362 12.20 24.00 -12.19
C PHE A 362 13.72 23.85 -12.12
N SER A 363 14.37 23.27 -13.15
CA SER A 363 15.82 23.18 -13.22
C SER A 363 16.46 24.57 -13.27
N PRO A 364 17.48 24.88 -12.45
CA PRO A 364 18.14 26.18 -12.47
C PRO A 364 18.82 26.50 -13.81
N ALA A 365 19.34 25.49 -14.51
CA ALA A 365 20.15 25.66 -15.70
C ALA A 365 19.32 25.84 -16.99
N ASN A 366 18.14 25.21 -17.06
CA ASN A 366 17.32 25.15 -18.29
C ASN A 366 15.81 25.13 -18.03
N GLY A 367 15.39 25.47 -16.82
CA GLY A 367 13.98 25.54 -16.44
C GLY A 367 13.33 26.87 -16.81
N TRP A 368 12.05 27.01 -16.49
CA TRP A 368 11.22 28.17 -16.83
C TRP A 368 11.80 29.49 -16.35
N ARG A 369 12.41 29.53 -15.15
CA ARG A 369 13.04 30.74 -14.64
C ARG A 369 14.18 31.20 -15.55
N HIS A 370 15.03 30.28 -15.99
CA HIS A 370 16.12 30.59 -16.92
C HIS A 370 15.57 31.08 -18.27
N CYS A 371 14.57 30.38 -18.82
CA CYS A 371 13.93 30.78 -20.07
C CYS A 371 13.29 32.17 -19.96
N LEU A 372 12.58 32.47 -18.88
CA LEU A 372 11.94 33.77 -18.66
C LEU A 372 12.97 34.90 -18.52
N VAL A 373 14.08 34.67 -17.80
CA VAL A 373 15.17 35.64 -17.69
C VAL A 373 15.83 35.87 -19.06
N SER A 374 16.03 34.81 -19.85
CA SER A 374 16.58 34.92 -21.20
C SER A 374 15.66 35.69 -22.14
N VAL A 375 14.34 35.44 -22.10
CA VAL A 375 13.35 36.21 -22.87
C VAL A 375 13.30 37.66 -22.41
N GLN A 376 13.38 37.92 -21.10
CA GLN A 376 13.45 39.27 -20.55
C GLN A 376 14.70 40.01 -21.05
N ALA A 377 15.86 39.35 -21.08
CA ALA A 377 17.09 39.94 -21.61
C ALA A 377 16.99 40.23 -23.12
N PHE A 378 16.37 39.33 -23.89
CA PHE A 378 16.13 39.51 -25.32
C PHE A 378 15.19 40.68 -25.61
N LEU A 379 14.06 40.77 -24.90
CA LEU A 379 13.06 41.83 -25.07
C LEU A 379 13.50 43.16 -24.45
N GLY A 380 14.39 43.12 -23.46
CA GLY A 380 14.84 44.29 -22.70
C GLY A 380 15.76 45.23 -23.48
N GLY A 381 16.28 44.80 -24.64
CA GLY A 381 17.17 45.59 -25.49
C GLY A 381 18.42 46.06 -24.76
N GLN A 382 19.59 45.50 -25.05
CA GLN A 382 20.81 46.24 -24.73
C GLN A 382 20.83 47.48 -25.62
N GLY A 383 20.46 48.64 -25.04
CA GLY A 383 20.75 49.93 -25.63
C GLY A 383 22.26 50.01 -25.86
N GLN A 384 22.65 50.00 -27.13
CA GLN A 384 23.96 50.47 -27.56
C GLN A 384 24.07 51.98 -27.33
#